data_AF-A0A7Y9R0P6-F1
#
_entry.id   AF-A0A7Y9R0P6-F1
#
_cell.length_a   1.000
_cell.length_b   1.000
_cell.length_c   1.000
_cell.angle_alpha   90.00
_cell.angle_beta   90.00
_cell.angle_gamma   90.00
#
_symmetry.space_group_name_H-M   'P 1'
#
loop_
_entity.id
_entity.type
_entity.pdbx_description
1 polymer ?
#
loop_
_entity_poly.entity_id
_entity_poly.type
_entity_poly.pdbx_seq_one_letter_code
_entity_poly.pdbx_strand_id
1 'polypeptide(L)'
;MSANHTPGVSALAIEQALQQRLNPIGLEVIDESHLHAGHAGAASGRHFRVRVRSERFAGLTRIARHRLVYDAVAELIPQGIHALAIEAETA
;
A
#
# COMPACT_ATOMS: atom_id res chain seq x y z
N MET A 1 -20.02 -2.48 -23.76
CA MET A 1 -19.37 -1.68 -22.70
C MET A 1 -18.04 -2.35 -22.39
N SER A 2 -17.00 -1.98 -23.14
CA SER A 2 -15.67 -2.61 -23.02
C SER A 2 -14.82 -1.84 -22.03
N ALA A 3 -14.70 -2.32 -20.81
CA ALA A 3 -13.69 -1.87 -19.86
C ALA A 3 -12.58 -2.94 -19.81
N ASN A 4 -11.80 -3.04 -20.88
CA ASN A 4 -10.57 -3.81 -20.90
C ASN A 4 -9.44 -2.86 -20.47
N HIS A 5 -9.36 -2.55 -19.18
CA HIS A 5 -8.17 -1.99 -18.55
C HIS A 5 -7.66 -3.07 -17.62
N THR A 6 -6.54 -3.70 -17.97
CA THR A 6 -5.78 -4.57 -17.08
C THR A 6 -5.67 -3.85 -15.72
N PRO A 7 -6.29 -4.34 -14.63
CA PRO A 7 -6.33 -3.56 -13.40
C PRO A 7 -4.94 -3.66 -12.78
N GLY A 8 -4.08 -2.69 -13.08
CA GLY A 8 -2.90 -2.45 -12.28
C GLY A 8 -3.34 -1.97 -10.89
N VAL A 9 -2.62 -2.37 -9.84
CA VAL A 9 -2.91 -2.00 -8.45
C VAL A 9 -3.14 -0.49 -8.30
N SER A 10 -4.32 -0.08 -7.84
CA SER A 10 -4.61 1.32 -7.52
C SER A 10 -4.49 1.59 -6.02
N ALA A 11 -4.35 2.86 -5.64
CA ALA A 11 -4.42 3.27 -4.22
C ALA A 11 -5.70 2.75 -3.55
N LEU A 12 -6.84 2.80 -4.25
CA LEU A 12 -8.12 2.29 -3.76
C LEU A 12 -8.09 0.77 -3.47
N ALA A 13 -7.42 -0.03 -4.31
CA ALA A 13 -7.31 -1.47 -4.06
C ALA A 13 -6.49 -1.77 -2.79
N ILE A 14 -5.43 -0.99 -2.56
CA ILE A 14 -4.61 -1.07 -1.35
C ILE A 14 -5.44 -0.65 -0.12
N GLU A 15 -6.20 0.44 -0.23
CA GLU A 15 -7.08 0.91 0.85
C GLU A 15 -8.09 -0.14 1.27
N GLN A 16 -8.77 -0.76 0.30
CA GLN A 16 -9.76 -1.79 0.55
C GLN A 16 -9.16 -3.03 1.23
N ALA A 17 -8.00 -3.50 0.76
CA ALA A 17 -7.31 -4.64 1.35
C ALA A 17 -6.92 -4.37 2.82
N LEU A 18 -6.41 -3.17 3.10
CA LEU A 18 -6.02 -2.75 4.44
C LEU A 18 -7.23 -2.54 5.36
N GLN A 19 -8.31 -1.94 4.86
CA GLN A 19 -9.57 -1.81 5.60
C GLN A 19 -10.11 -3.16 6.02
N GLN A 20 -10.20 -4.11 5.09
CA GLN A 20 -10.77 -5.43 5.38
C GLN A 20 -9.92 -6.24 6.35
N ARG A 21 -8.58 -6.18 6.26
CA ARG A 21 -7.70 -7.01 7.08
C ARG A 21 -7.33 -6.38 8.43
N LEU A 22 -7.17 -5.07 8.48
CA LEU A 22 -6.64 -4.37 9.67
C LEU A 22 -7.70 -3.54 10.41
N ASN A 23 -8.85 -3.28 9.79
CA ASN A 23 -9.91 -2.42 10.30
C ASN A 23 -9.35 -1.16 11.00
N PRO A 24 -8.52 -0.36 10.30
CA PRO A 24 -7.83 0.76 10.90
C PRO A 24 -8.79 1.90 11.22
N ILE A 25 -8.45 2.69 12.25
CA ILE A 25 -9.17 3.92 12.59
C ILE A 25 -8.76 5.09 11.70
N GLY A 26 -7.60 5.01 11.05
CA GLY A 26 -7.11 5.98 10.09
C GLY A 26 -6.33 5.28 8.98
N LEU A 27 -6.62 5.62 7.73
CA LEU A 27 -5.97 5.04 6.57
C LEU A 27 -5.83 6.11 5.49
N GLU A 28 -4.61 6.26 4.99
CA GLU A 28 -4.28 7.16 3.88
C GLU A 28 -3.33 6.41 2.94
N VAL A 29 -3.68 6.33 1.65
CA VAL A 29 -2.82 5.74 0.63
C VAL A 29 -2.50 6.78 -0.45
N ILE A 30 -1.22 7.06 -0.62
CA ILE A 30 -0.71 8.09 -1.52
C ILE A 30 0.01 7.38 -2.67
N ASP A 31 -0.42 7.65 -3.90
CA ASP A 31 0.26 7.20 -5.11
C ASP A 31 1.41 8.15 -5.45
N GLU A 32 2.64 7.70 -5.21
CA GLU A 32 3.89 8.44 -5.50
C GLU A 32 4.52 8.00 -6.83
N SER A 33 3.82 7.18 -7.65
CA SER A 33 4.35 6.69 -8.93
C SER A 33 4.66 7.81 -9.93
N HIS A 34 4.00 8.96 -9.82
CA HIS A 34 4.22 10.12 -10.67
C HIS A 34 5.58 10.79 -10.47
N LEU A 35 6.26 10.59 -9.32
CA LEU A 35 7.58 11.19 -9.06
C LEU A 35 8.69 10.64 -9.96
N HIS A 36 8.45 9.48 -10.61
CA HIS A 36 9.46 8.76 -11.39
C HIS A 36 9.15 8.69 -12.90
N ALA A 37 8.00 9.24 -13.33
CA ALA A 37 7.63 9.34 -14.74
C ALA A 37 8.40 10.50 -15.42
N GLY A 38 9.71 10.37 -15.63
CA GLY A 38 10.49 11.47 -16.21
C GLY A 38 11.90 11.19 -16.73
N HIS A 39 12.51 10.02 -16.48
CA HIS A 39 13.89 9.76 -16.93
C HIS A 39 14.09 8.39 -17.57
N ALA A 40 14.83 8.39 -18.68
CA ALA A 40 15.20 7.24 -19.52
C ALA A 40 16.09 6.16 -18.85
N GLY A 41 16.13 6.11 -17.53
CA GLY A 41 16.86 5.12 -16.73
C GLY A 41 16.30 4.91 -15.32
N ALA A 42 15.18 5.54 -14.97
CA ALA A 42 14.53 5.34 -13.68
C ALA A 42 13.61 4.12 -13.78
N ALA A 43 13.94 3.05 -13.04
CA ALA A 43 13.11 1.86 -12.93
C ALA A 43 11.65 2.29 -12.65
N SER A 44 10.77 2.01 -13.62
CA SER A 44 9.36 2.42 -13.66
C SER A 44 8.53 1.60 -12.66
N GLY A 45 8.85 1.73 -11.38
CA GLY A 45 8.09 1.12 -10.30
C GLY A 45 6.89 1.98 -9.91
N ARG A 46 5.76 1.37 -9.60
CA ARG A 46 4.68 2.06 -8.90
C ARG A 46 5.05 2.15 -7.43
N HIS A 47 5.22 3.38 -6.95
CA HIS A 47 5.53 3.69 -5.56
C HIS A 47 4.26 4.11 -4.84
N PHE A 48 3.97 3.46 -3.73
CA PHE A 48 2.83 3.83 -2.88
C PHE A 48 3.32 4.10 -1.47
N ARG A 49 2.71 5.07 -0.80
CA ARG A 49 2.85 5.29 0.64
C ARG A 49 1.54 4.97 1.32
N VAL A 50 1.62 4.18 2.37
CA VAL A 50 0.48 3.77 3.19
C VAL A 50 0.73 4.28 4.60
N ARG A 51 -0.18 5.13 5.07
CA ARG A 51 -0.28 5.50 6.47
C ARG A 51 -1.48 4.82 7.07
N VAL A 52 -1.25 4.03 8.11
CA VAL A 52 -2.30 3.24 8.74
C VAL A 52 -2.20 3.37 10.24
N ARG A 53 -3.33 3.69 10.86
CA ARG A 53 -3.47 3.81 12.31
C ARG A 53 -4.49 2.79 12.80
N SER A 54 -4.06 1.89 13.69
CA SER A 54 -4.91 0.80 14.19
C SER A 54 -4.52 0.40 15.61
N GLU A 55 -5.51 0.03 16.42
CA GLU A 55 -5.30 -0.59 17.73
C GLU A 55 -4.58 -1.94 17.63
N ARG A 56 -4.68 -2.62 16.47
CA ARG A 56 -3.99 -3.91 16.23
C ARG A 56 -2.47 -3.80 16.29
N PHE A 57 -1.93 -2.60 16.21
CA PHE A 57 -0.50 -2.33 16.34
C PHE A 57 -0.05 -2.11 17.78
N ALA A 58 -0.97 -2.05 18.76
CA ALA A 58 -0.65 -1.92 20.17
C ALA A 58 0.17 -3.13 20.64
N GLY A 59 1.26 -2.88 21.37
CA GLY A 59 2.17 -3.93 21.85
C GLY A 59 3.05 -4.58 20.78
N LEU A 60 2.88 -4.25 19.48
CA LEU A 60 3.69 -4.78 18.40
C LEU A 60 4.93 -3.92 18.14
N THR A 61 6.05 -4.59 17.84
CA THR A 61 7.27 -3.93 17.37
C THR A 61 7.06 -3.34 15.97
N ARG A 62 7.89 -2.36 15.60
CA ARG A 62 7.83 -1.74 14.26
C ARG A 62 7.84 -2.77 13.13
N ILE A 63 8.69 -3.79 13.22
CA ILE A 63 8.77 -4.86 12.22
C ILE A 63 7.48 -5.67 12.18
N ALA A 64 6.90 -6.02 13.33
CA ALA A 64 5.64 -6.76 13.38
C ALA A 64 4.48 -5.98 12.77
N ARG A 65 4.42 -4.66 13.00
CA ARG A 65 3.43 -3.78 12.35
C ARG A 65 3.61 -3.74 10.84
N HIS A 66 4.84 -3.56 10.38
CA HIS A 66 5.16 -3.57 8.95
C HIS A 66 4.79 -4.91 8.30
N ARG A 67 5.06 -6.04 8.97
CA ARG A 67 4.64 -7.37 8.49
C ARG A 67 3.12 -7.47 8.35
N LEU A 68 2.34 -7.01 9.32
CA LEU A 68 0.87 -7.03 9.21
C LEU A 68 0.36 -6.22 8.00
N VAL A 69 0.93 -5.05 7.77
CA VAL A 69 0.58 -4.22 6.60
C VAL A 69 0.99 -4.90 5.31
N TYR A 70 2.20 -5.44 5.27
CA TYR A 70 2.72 -6.16 4.11
C TYR A 70 1.89 -7.40 3.79
N ASP A 71 1.54 -8.21 4.80
CA ASP A 71 0.68 -9.39 4.67
C ASP A 71 -0.71 -9.00 4.17
N ALA A 72 -1.21 -7.82 4.55
CA ALA A 72 -2.51 -7.35 4.07
C ALA A 72 -2.53 -7.00 2.59
N VAL A 73 -1.40 -6.57 2.03
CA VAL A 73 -1.26 -6.15 0.62
C VAL A 73 -0.40 -7.11 -0.20
N ALA A 74 0.06 -8.21 0.38
CA ALA A 74 1.00 -9.15 -0.25
C ALA A 74 0.46 -9.69 -1.58
N GLU A 75 -0.85 -9.87 -1.69
CA GLU A 75 -1.53 -10.30 -2.91
C GLU A 75 -1.49 -9.24 -4.02
N LEU A 76 -1.41 -7.96 -3.66
CA LEU A 76 -1.32 -6.83 -4.59
C LEU A 76 0.11 -6.58 -5.05
N ILE A 77 1.12 -6.94 -4.26
CA ILE A 77 2.53 -6.72 -4.62
C ILE A 77 2.92 -7.28 -5.99
N PRO A 78 2.69 -8.56 -6.31
CA PRO A 78 3.03 -9.11 -7.62
C PRO A 78 2.21 -8.52 -8.77
N GLN A 79 1.11 -7.82 -8.48
CA GLN A 79 0.25 -7.19 -9.48
C GLN A 79 0.77 -5.81 -9.94
N GLY A 80 1.86 -5.31 -9.35
CA GLY A 80 2.55 -4.12 -9.85
C GLY A 80 3.03 -3.10 -8.81
N ILE A 81 2.97 -3.41 -7.51
CA ILE A 81 3.62 -2.57 -6.49
C ILE A 81 5.12 -2.86 -6.52
N HIS A 82 5.93 -1.86 -6.84
CA HIS A 82 7.39 -2.00 -6.83
C HIS A 82 7.99 -1.65 -5.46
N ALA A 83 7.46 -0.61 -4.83
CA ALA A 83 7.87 -0.22 -3.49
C ALA A 83 6.68 0.35 -2.72
N LEU A 84 6.64 0.03 -1.43
CA LEU A 84 5.61 0.46 -0.50
C LEU A 84 6.28 1.10 0.72
N ALA A 85 6.05 2.39 0.93
CA ALA A 85 6.40 3.06 2.17
C ALA A 85 5.29 2.81 3.20
N ILE A 86 5.63 2.20 4.33
CA ILE A 86 4.67 1.85 5.38
C ILE A 86 4.91 2.73 6.60
N GLU A 87 3.89 3.47 7.00
CA GLU A 87 3.82 4.22 8.25
C GLU A 87 2.68 3.60 9.09
N ALA A 88 3.05 2.77 10.07
CA ALA A 88 2.11 2.04 10.91
C ALA A 88 2.12 2.54 12.36
N GLU A 89 1.08 3.30 12.72
CA GLU A 89 0.94 3.98 14.00
C GLU A 89 -0.15 3.36 14.87
N THR A 90 0.08 3.30 16.18
CA THR A 90 -0.97 2.83 17.09
C THR A 90 -2.04 3.91 17.27
N ALA A 91 -3.30 3.49 17.35
CA ALA A 91 -4.41 4.34 17.74
C ALA A 91 -4.20 4.96 19.14
#